data_AF-A0A1X9MD75-F1
#
_entry.id   AF-A0A1X9MD75-F1
#
_cell.length_a   1.000
_cell.length_b   1.000
_cell.length_c   1.000
_cell.angle_alpha   90.00
_cell.angle_beta   90.00
_cell.angle_gamma   90.00
#
_symmetry.space_group_name_H-M   'P 1'
#
loop_
_entity.id
_entity.type
_entity.pdbx_description
1 polymer ?
#
loop_
_entity_poly.entity_id
_entity_poly.type
_entity_poly.pdbx_seq_one_letter_code
_entity_poly.pdbx_strand_id
1 'polypeptide(L)'
;MGTSKRKLSNEIKKLLKEKPLSNINDTAPELTKKILTKKVLNESFDQEDTIDNSIRIITSQFISLKSNGFKGKTKQELVTDPVSQQEFLEMILDLIESSSIISSKILEKALKIVMGKFLEVDDFDAYSFAQVLFYEVVYQVLLGELNDNIKDIYEELDYNLIQNMVKNVTNQIMNTSVYSKVNSFIDRKISLNEILDEIATQTSQASFGEF
;
A
#
# COMPACT_ATOMS: atom_id res chain seq x y z
N MET A 1 8.55 5.05 -21.17
CA MET A 1 7.45 4.76 -20.21
C MET A 1 6.26 5.73 -20.28
N GLY A 2 6.32 6.87 -20.99
CA GLY A 2 5.22 7.86 -21.02
C GLY A 2 3.95 7.50 -21.80
N THR A 3 3.99 6.50 -22.70
CA THR A 3 2.85 6.12 -23.53
C THR A 3 1.82 5.27 -22.78
N SER A 4 2.26 4.40 -21.86
CA SER A 4 1.37 3.50 -21.10
C SER A 4 0.54 4.25 -20.06
N LYS A 5 1.18 5.11 -19.25
CA LYS A 5 0.47 5.91 -18.22
C LYS A 5 -0.52 6.88 -18.85
N ARG A 6 -0.14 7.55 -19.95
CA ARG A 6 -1.05 8.43 -20.71
C ARG A 6 -2.24 7.66 -21.30
N LYS A 7 -2.01 6.45 -21.80
CA LYS A 7 -3.09 5.59 -22.31
C LYS A 7 -4.05 5.19 -21.19
N LEU A 8 -3.53 4.73 -20.05
CA LEU A 8 -4.34 4.38 -18.88
C LEU A 8 -5.16 5.58 -18.37
N SER A 9 -4.52 6.75 -18.20
CA SER A 9 -5.21 7.99 -17.81
C SER A 9 -6.34 8.37 -18.77
N ASN A 10 -6.12 8.28 -20.08
CA ASN A 10 -7.17 8.53 -21.07
C ASN A 10 -8.34 7.54 -20.96
N GLU A 11 -8.04 6.25 -20.70
CA GLU A 11 -9.08 5.24 -20.50
C GLU A 11 -9.89 5.49 -19.22
N ILE A 12 -9.23 5.82 -18.10
CA ILE A 12 -9.88 6.19 -16.84
C ILE A 12 -10.80 7.39 -17.05
N LYS A 13 -10.26 8.47 -17.65
CA LYS A 13 -11.02 9.69 -17.94
C LYS A 13 -12.22 9.43 -18.85
N LYS A 14 -12.09 8.52 -19.82
CA LYS A 14 -13.20 8.13 -20.68
C LYS A 14 -14.33 7.49 -19.87
N LEU A 15 -14.01 6.50 -19.03
CA LEU A 15 -14.99 5.85 -18.16
C LEU A 15 -15.67 6.84 -17.20
N LEU A 16 -14.90 7.75 -16.61
CA LEU A 16 -15.42 8.76 -15.70
C LEU A 16 -16.35 9.78 -16.40
N LYS A 17 -16.08 10.14 -17.67
CA LYS A 17 -16.91 11.09 -18.44
C LYS A 17 -18.26 10.53 -18.89
N GLU A 18 -18.39 9.20 -18.97
CA GLU A 18 -19.61 8.54 -19.44
C GLU A 18 -20.72 8.54 -18.38
N LYS A 19 -20.42 8.93 -17.14
CA LYS A 19 -21.36 8.96 -16.01
C LYS A 19 -21.29 10.30 -15.28
N PRO A 20 -22.42 10.81 -14.74
CA PRO A 20 -22.38 11.92 -13.81
C PRO A 20 -21.78 11.49 -12.46
N LEU A 21 -21.29 12.46 -11.68
CA LEU A 21 -20.68 12.22 -10.36
C LEU A 21 -21.58 11.39 -9.43
N SER A 22 -22.90 11.63 -9.46
CA SER A 22 -23.88 10.89 -8.67
C SER A 22 -23.86 9.37 -8.88
N ASN A 23 -23.35 8.92 -10.03
CA ASN A 23 -23.29 7.52 -10.43
C ASN A 23 -21.85 7.02 -10.59
N ILE A 24 -20.86 7.72 -10.02
CA ILE A 24 -19.44 7.34 -10.15
C ILE A 24 -19.16 5.95 -9.57
N ASN A 25 -19.95 5.51 -8.58
CA ASN A 25 -19.89 4.17 -8.02
C ASN A 25 -20.09 3.06 -9.06
N ASP A 26 -20.90 3.29 -10.10
CA ASP A 26 -21.11 2.32 -11.18
C ASP A 26 -19.82 2.03 -11.96
N THR A 27 -18.91 3.02 -12.00
CA THR A 27 -17.64 2.94 -12.75
C THR A 27 -16.50 2.37 -11.93
N ALA A 28 -16.64 2.37 -10.60
CA ALA A 28 -15.57 1.99 -9.68
C ALA A 28 -15.02 0.57 -9.94
N PRO A 29 -15.84 -0.49 -10.12
CA PRO A 29 -15.32 -1.83 -10.35
C PRO A 29 -14.54 -1.97 -11.66
N GLU A 30 -14.91 -1.23 -12.70
CA GLU A 30 -14.21 -1.27 -13.99
C GLU A 30 -12.89 -0.48 -13.92
N LEU A 31 -12.91 0.68 -13.25
CA LEU A 31 -11.73 1.51 -13.01
C LEU A 31 -10.68 0.78 -12.19
N THR A 32 -11.07 0.19 -11.06
CA THR A 32 -10.16 -0.54 -10.17
C THR A 32 -9.53 -1.73 -10.88
N LYS A 33 -10.29 -2.50 -11.66
CA LYS A 33 -9.75 -3.59 -12.51
C LYS A 33 -8.70 -3.11 -13.51
N LYS A 34 -8.90 -1.94 -14.13
CA LYS A 34 -7.95 -1.38 -15.08
C LYS A 34 -6.66 -0.91 -14.42
N ILE A 35 -6.74 -0.43 -13.18
CA ILE A 35 -5.61 0.07 -12.40
C ILE A 35 -4.85 -1.09 -11.74
N LEU A 36 -5.53 -1.89 -10.92
CA LEU A 36 -4.97 -2.98 -10.12
C LEU A 36 -4.96 -4.30 -10.90
N THR A 37 -4.33 -4.30 -12.06
CA THR A 37 -4.08 -5.55 -12.80
C THR A 37 -3.03 -6.40 -12.08
N LYS A 38 -3.04 -7.73 -12.30
CA LYS A 38 -2.01 -8.63 -11.77
C LYS A 38 -0.58 -8.18 -12.11
N LYS A 39 -0.39 -7.62 -13.31
CA LYS A 39 0.90 -7.06 -13.73
C LYS A 39 1.32 -5.87 -12.84
N VAL A 40 0.42 -4.91 -12.63
CA VAL A 40 0.69 -3.74 -11.78
C VAL A 40 0.93 -4.15 -10.34
N LEU A 41 0.18 -5.13 -9.83
CA LEU A 41 0.38 -5.69 -8.49
C LEU A 41 1.77 -6.33 -8.36
N ASN A 42 2.18 -7.18 -9.31
CA ASN A 42 3.51 -7.78 -9.32
C ASN A 42 4.62 -6.72 -9.39
N GLU A 43 4.46 -5.68 -10.21
CA GLU A 43 5.43 -4.57 -10.29
C GLU A 43 5.44 -3.72 -9.01
N SER A 44 4.32 -3.64 -8.29
CA SER A 44 4.20 -2.81 -7.09
C SER A 44 4.70 -3.51 -5.82
N PHE A 45 4.57 -4.83 -5.73
CA PHE A 45 5.01 -5.65 -4.60
C PHE A 45 6.41 -6.25 -4.77
N ASP A 46 7.11 -5.96 -5.89
CA ASP A 46 8.40 -6.60 -6.23
C ASP A 46 8.32 -8.14 -6.21
N GLN A 47 9.42 -8.80 -5.84
CA GLN A 47 9.51 -10.24 -5.71
C GLN A 47 9.17 -10.70 -4.29
N GLU A 48 8.68 -11.93 -4.16
CA GLU A 48 8.34 -12.55 -2.89
C GLU A 48 9.50 -12.49 -1.88
N ASP A 49 10.72 -12.83 -2.32
CA ASP A 49 11.92 -12.77 -1.50
C ASP A 49 12.20 -11.36 -0.94
N THR A 50 11.91 -10.31 -1.72
CA THR A 50 12.07 -8.92 -1.28
C THR A 50 11.08 -8.59 -0.16
N ILE A 51 9.82 -9.00 -0.30
CA ILE A 51 8.78 -8.80 0.74
C ILE A 51 9.13 -9.58 2.00
N ASP A 52 9.49 -10.86 1.87
CA ASP A 52 9.85 -11.73 2.99
C ASP A 52 11.06 -11.19 3.76
N ASN A 53 12.12 -10.80 3.04
CA ASN A 53 13.30 -10.21 3.65
C ASN A 53 12.97 -8.88 4.34
N SER A 54 12.15 -8.04 3.71
CA SER A 54 11.71 -6.76 4.28
C SER A 54 11.00 -6.98 5.61
N ILE A 55 9.98 -7.83 5.63
CA ILE A 55 9.18 -8.10 6.84
C ILE A 55 10.06 -8.70 7.94
N ARG A 56 10.97 -9.63 7.59
CA ARG A 56 11.89 -10.23 8.56
C ARG A 56 12.84 -9.20 9.18
N ILE A 57 13.48 -8.36 8.37
CA ILE A 57 14.43 -7.35 8.83
C ILE A 57 13.70 -6.34 9.72
N ILE A 58 12.56 -5.82 9.25
CA ILE A 58 11.74 -4.87 10.01
C ILE A 58 11.34 -5.47 11.36
N THR A 59 10.80 -6.68 11.37
CA THR A 59 10.41 -7.37 12.61
C THR A 59 11.58 -7.44 13.58
N SER A 60 12.76 -7.85 13.10
CA SER A 60 13.97 -7.91 13.94
C SER A 60 14.37 -6.56 14.50
N GLN A 61 14.32 -5.49 13.70
CA GLN A 61 14.74 -4.15 14.13
C GLN A 61 13.74 -3.53 15.11
N PHE A 62 12.43 -3.74 14.91
CA PHE A 62 11.41 -3.26 15.84
C PHE A 62 11.42 -4.00 17.18
N ILE A 63 11.67 -5.32 17.17
CA ILE A 63 11.89 -6.09 18.41
C ILE A 63 13.15 -5.58 19.13
N SER A 64 14.25 -5.39 18.41
CA SER A 64 15.49 -4.86 18.99
C SER A 64 15.31 -3.45 19.56
N LEU A 65 14.58 -2.57 18.87
CA LEU A 65 14.28 -1.21 19.34
C LEU A 65 13.57 -1.23 20.69
N LYS A 66 12.63 -2.18 20.88
CA LYS A 66 11.92 -2.32 22.17
C LYS A 66 12.85 -2.74 23.31
N SER A 67 13.80 -3.64 23.05
CA SER A 67 14.69 -4.18 24.08
C SER A 67 15.91 -3.29 24.37
N ASN A 68 16.51 -2.73 23.32
CA ASN A 68 17.85 -2.11 23.36
C ASN A 68 17.83 -0.62 23.02
N GLY A 69 16.71 -0.09 22.53
CA GLY A 69 16.64 1.25 21.98
C GLY A 69 17.40 1.40 20.66
N PHE A 70 17.65 2.65 20.25
CA PHE A 70 18.42 3.01 19.07
C PHE A 70 19.36 4.17 19.39
N LYS A 71 20.68 3.98 19.18
CA LYS A 71 21.73 4.98 19.47
C LYS A 71 21.62 5.59 20.88
N GLY A 72 21.31 4.77 21.88
CA GLY A 72 21.17 5.20 23.28
C GLY A 72 19.84 5.87 23.61
N LYS A 73 18.89 5.93 22.67
CA LYS A 73 17.52 6.41 22.89
C LYS A 73 16.57 5.24 23.05
N THR A 74 15.67 5.33 24.02
CA THR A 74 14.49 4.47 24.13
C THR A 74 13.55 4.68 22.95
N LYS A 75 12.60 3.75 22.75
CA LYS A 75 11.55 3.90 21.74
C LYS A 75 10.73 5.18 21.92
N GLN A 76 10.41 5.54 23.16
CA GLN A 76 9.63 6.75 23.47
C GLN A 76 10.39 8.01 23.07
N GLU A 77 11.68 8.09 23.37
CA GLU A 77 12.54 9.21 22.96
C GLU A 77 12.67 9.29 21.44
N LEU A 78 12.80 8.13 20.77
CA LEU A 78 12.87 8.06 19.31
C LEU A 78 11.58 8.59 18.66
N VAL A 79 10.40 8.20 19.16
CA VAL A 79 9.11 8.68 18.62
C VAL A 79 8.96 10.20 18.77
N THR A 80 9.61 10.84 19.74
CA THR A 80 9.56 12.30 19.90
C THR A 80 10.57 13.08 19.06
N ASP A 81 11.51 12.41 18.40
CA ASP A 81 12.60 13.04 17.65
C ASP A 81 12.55 12.68 16.15
N PRO A 82 12.02 13.58 15.29
CA PRO A 82 11.88 13.33 13.85
C PRO A 82 13.18 12.96 13.14
N VAL A 83 14.31 13.50 13.58
CA VAL A 83 15.62 13.19 12.97
C VAL A 83 16.00 11.74 13.28
N SER A 84 15.86 11.34 14.55
CA SER A 84 16.15 9.95 14.95
C SER A 84 15.18 8.93 14.35
N GLN A 85 13.90 9.30 14.18
CA GLN A 85 12.95 8.47 13.45
C GLN A 85 13.45 8.22 12.03
N GLN A 86 13.79 9.29 11.29
CA GLN A 86 14.26 9.17 9.92
C GLN A 86 15.53 8.31 9.83
N GLU A 87 16.51 8.55 10.71
CA GLU A 87 17.74 7.73 10.74
C GLU A 87 17.46 6.24 10.99
N PHE A 88 16.51 5.93 11.87
CA PHE A 88 16.12 4.55 12.15
C PHE A 88 15.44 3.89 10.95
N LEU A 89 14.51 4.60 10.30
CA LEU A 89 13.80 4.10 9.13
C LEU A 89 14.76 3.88 7.94
N GLU A 90 15.65 4.83 7.68
CA GLU A 90 16.64 4.70 6.59
C GLU A 90 17.64 3.57 6.87
N MET A 91 18.11 3.41 8.12
CA MET A 91 18.93 2.24 8.48
C MET A 91 18.22 0.91 8.16
N ILE A 92 16.92 0.79 8.45
CA ILE A 92 16.18 -0.43 8.12
C ILE A 92 16.15 -0.66 6.61
N LEU A 93 15.92 0.38 5.83
CA LEU A 93 15.90 0.27 4.36
C LEU A 93 17.27 -0.10 3.80
N ASP A 94 18.35 0.50 4.30
CA ASP A 94 19.71 0.14 3.93
C ASP A 94 19.99 -1.35 4.21
N LEU A 95 19.52 -1.86 5.35
CA LEU A 95 19.63 -3.29 5.67
C LEU A 95 18.84 -4.17 4.70
N ILE A 96 17.63 -3.75 4.29
CA ILE A 96 16.85 -4.47 3.30
C ILE A 96 17.58 -4.47 1.96
N GLU A 97 18.00 -3.32 1.46
CA GLU A 97 18.70 -3.17 0.18
C GLU A 97 20.04 -3.90 0.13
N SER A 98 20.72 -4.05 1.27
CA SER A 98 21.93 -4.88 1.37
C SER A 98 21.68 -6.37 1.10
N SER A 99 20.42 -6.83 1.26
CA SER A 99 20.01 -8.22 1.08
C SER A 99 19.19 -8.46 -0.19
N SER A 100 18.33 -7.51 -0.56
CA SER A 100 17.43 -7.56 -1.71
C SER A 100 17.11 -6.15 -2.17
N ILE A 101 17.39 -5.83 -3.44
CA ILE A 101 17.10 -4.52 -4.01
C ILE A 101 15.57 -4.32 -4.06
N ILE A 102 15.10 -3.20 -3.50
CA ILE A 102 13.70 -2.76 -3.65
C ILE A 102 13.60 -2.00 -4.98
N SER A 103 13.03 -2.63 -6.00
CA SER A 103 12.85 -1.99 -7.31
C SER A 103 11.58 -1.13 -7.40
N SER A 104 10.58 -1.45 -6.57
CA SER A 104 9.31 -0.77 -6.56
C SER A 104 9.34 0.46 -5.65
N LYS A 105 9.23 1.63 -6.27
CA LYS A 105 9.04 2.91 -5.54
C LYS A 105 7.76 2.93 -4.72
N ILE A 106 6.74 2.18 -5.14
CA ILE A 106 5.48 2.07 -4.40
C ILE A 106 5.71 1.27 -3.12
N LEU A 107 6.44 0.15 -3.22
CA LEU A 107 6.79 -0.67 -2.06
C LEU A 107 7.67 0.12 -1.09
N GLU A 108 8.72 0.77 -1.57
CA GLU A 108 9.61 1.61 -0.74
C GLU A 108 8.81 2.68 0.02
N LYS A 109 7.93 3.41 -0.68
CA LYS A 109 7.06 4.41 -0.07
C LYS A 109 6.12 3.80 0.97
N ALA A 110 5.50 2.67 0.65
CA ALA A 110 4.59 1.98 1.56
C ALA A 110 5.33 1.51 2.82
N LEU A 111 6.53 0.93 2.68
CA LEU A 111 7.40 0.53 3.79
C LEU A 111 7.70 1.72 4.71
N LYS A 112 8.15 2.86 4.16
CA LYS A 112 8.41 4.09 4.94
C LYS A 112 7.18 4.53 5.74
N ILE A 113 6.01 4.59 5.09
CA ILE A 113 4.75 4.98 5.73
C ILE A 113 4.37 4.01 6.86
N VAL A 114 4.41 2.70 6.58
CA VAL A 114 3.94 1.69 7.54
C VAL A 114 4.91 1.57 8.71
N MET A 115 6.23 1.59 8.49
CA MET A 115 7.20 1.62 9.57
C MET A 115 7.03 2.86 10.44
N GLY A 116 6.79 4.04 9.84
CA GLY A 116 6.48 5.26 10.59
C GLY A 116 5.26 5.10 11.49
N LYS A 117 4.16 4.52 10.97
CA LYS A 117 2.96 4.20 11.78
C LYS A 117 3.27 3.25 12.94
N PHE A 118 4.09 2.22 12.69
CA PHE A 118 4.41 1.21 13.71
C PHE A 118 5.44 1.67 14.75
N LEU A 119 6.13 2.79 14.52
CA LEU A 119 6.95 3.42 15.56
C LEU A 119 6.11 3.91 16.73
N GLU A 120 4.90 4.42 16.44
CA GLU A 120 3.96 4.97 17.43
C GLU A 120 3.18 3.89 18.19
N VAL A 121 3.17 2.64 17.70
CA VAL A 121 2.48 1.51 18.33
C VAL A 121 3.39 0.90 19.39
N ASP A 122 2.89 0.63 20.60
CA ASP A 122 3.70 0.07 21.70
C ASP A 122 4.32 -1.29 21.35
N ASP A 123 3.49 -2.22 20.86
CA ASP A 123 3.88 -3.59 20.55
C ASP A 123 3.87 -3.85 19.04
N PHE A 124 5.03 -4.27 18.53
CA PHE A 124 5.14 -4.67 17.14
C PHE A 124 4.60 -6.09 16.94
N ASP A 125 3.68 -6.24 15.99
CA ASP A 125 3.16 -7.52 15.53
C ASP A 125 3.36 -7.66 14.02
N ALA A 126 4.00 -8.76 13.60
CA ALA A 126 4.38 -8.98 12.21
C ALA A 126 3.16 -9.19 11.30
N TYR A 127 2.09 -9.83 11.80
CA TYR A 127 0.86 -10.03 11.04
C TYR A 127 0.18 -8.70 10.75
N SER A 128 -0.01 -7.88 11.78
CA SER A 128 -0.58 -6.54 11.67
C SER A 128 0.26 -5.65 10.75
N PHE A 129 1.60 -5.70 10.89
CA PHE A 129 2.50 -4.96 10.01
C PHE A 129 2.32 -5.35 8.55
N ALA A 130 2.32 -6.65 8.26
CA ALA A 130 2.14 -7.17 6.90
C ALA A 130 0.78 -6.78 6.31
N GLN A 131 -0.31 -6.91 7.07
CA GLN A 131 -1.64 -6.51 6.61
C GLN A 131 -1.70 -5.02 6.25
N VAL A 132 -1.13 -4.15 7.11
CA VAL A 132 -1.09 -2.71 6.86
C VAL A 132 -0.17 -2.37 5.70
N LEU A 133 0.95 -3.08 5.52
CA LEU A 133 1.85 -2.91 4.37
C LEU A 133 1.14 -3.23 3.05
N PHE A 134 0.47 -4.38 2.97
CA PHE A 134 -0.26 -4.77 1.76
C PHE A 134 -1.39 -3.79 1.45
N TYR A 135 -2.10 -3.35 2.50
CA TYR A 135 -3.12 -2.30 2.36
C TYR A 135 -2.53 -1.02 1.78
N GLU A 136 -1.40 -0.55 2.32
CA GLU A 136 -0.77 0.70 1.91
C GLU A 136 -0.27 0.61 0.46
N VAL A 137 0.30 -0.52 0.03
CA VAL A 137 0.70 -0.71 -1.37
C VAL A 137 -0.50 -0.56 -2.32
N VAL A 138 -1.61 -1.25 -2.04
CA VAL A 138 -2.84 -1.17 -2.84
C VAL A 138 -3.41 0.24 -2.85
N TYR A 139 -3.44 0.90 -1.69
CA TYR A 139 -3.88 2.29 -1.55
C TYR A 139 -3.04 3.25 -2.40
N GLN A 140 -1.70 3.14 -2.34
CA GLN A 140 -0.80 4.03 -3.09
C GLN A 140 -0.92 3.85 -4.61
N VAL A 141 -1.12 2.62 -5.08
CA VAL A 141 -1.39 2.36 -6.51
C VAL A 141 -2.67 3.05 -6.95
N LEU A 142 -3.77 2.84 -6.21
CA LEU A 142 -5.07 3.42 -6.54
C LEU A 142 -5.04 4.94 -6.45
N LEU A 143 -4.46 5.50 -5.40
CA LEU A 143 -4.36 6.95 -5.21
C LEU A 143 -3.56 7.59 -6.35
N GLY A 144 -2.44 6.98 -6.75
CA GLY A 144 -1.58 7.52 -7.80
C GLY A 144 -2.24 7.58 -9.19
N GLU A 145 -3.23 6.73 -9.45
CA GLU A 145 -3.99 6.73 -10.71
C GLU A 145 -5.33 7.45 -10.59
N LEU A 146 -6.01 7.43 -9.45
CA LEU A 146 -7.35 8.03 -9.31
C LEU A 146 -7.30 9.51 -8.95
N ASN A 147 -6.32 9.96 -8.17
CA ASN A 147 -6.31 11.31 -7.61
C ASN A 147 -6.39 12.39 -8.71
N ASP A 148 -5.44 12.36 -9.65
CA ASP A 148 -5.37 13.36 -10.71
C ASP A 148 -6.48 13.14 -11.76
N ASN A 149 -6.79 11.89 -12.07
CA ASN A 149 -7.78 11.59 -13.10
C ASN A 149 -9.21 11.95 -12.68
N ILE A 150 -9.59 11.75 -11.41
CA ILE A 150 -10.90 12.16 -10.90
C ILE A 150 -10.95 13.68 -10.82
N LYS A 151 -9.90 14.33 -10.28
CA LYS A 151 -9.84 15.79 -10.16
C LYS A 151 -9.93 16.51 -11.49
N ASP A 152 -9.32 15.94 -12.54
CA ASP A 152 -9.37 16.48 -13.91
C ASP A 152 -10.75 16.37 -14.57
N ILE A 153 -11.62 15.47 -14.10
CA ILE A 153 -12.99 15.30 -14.63
C ILE A 153 -14.01 16.04 -13.78
N TYR A 154 -13.83 16.00 -12.46
CA TYR A 154 -14.71 16.60 -11.48
C TYR A 154 -13.93 17.65 -10.69
N GLU A 155 -13.76 18.82 -11.30
CA GLU A 155 -12.96 19.91 -10.74
C GLU A 155 -13.47 20.38 -9.37
N GLU A 156 -14.76 20.20 -9.10
CA GLU A 156 -15.41 20.52 -7.81
C GLU A 156 -15.01 19.60 -6.66
N LEU A 157 -14.53 18.37 -6.92
CA LEU A 157 -14.16 17.45 -5.85
C LEU A 157 -12.85 17.86 -5.18
N ASP A 158 -12.85 17.98 -3.86
CA ASP A 158 -11.63 18.24 -3.12
C ASP A 158 -10.78 16.96 -2.97
N TYR A 159 -9.49 17.15 -2.77
CA TYR A 159 -8.54 16.04 -2.65
C TYR A 159 -8.88 15.11 -1.47
N ASN A 160 -9.46 15.64 -0.39
CA ASN A 160 -9.81 14.82 0.77
C ASN A 160 -10.95 13.85 0.46
N LEU A 161 -11.97 14.29 -0.28
CA LEU A 161 -13.05 13.39 -0.71
C LEU A 161 -12.51 12.31 -1.65
N ILE A 162 -11.63 12.65 -2.59
CA ILE A 162 -11.01 11.65 -3.48
C ILE A 162 -10.19 10.63 -2.67
N GLN A 163 -9.43 11.07 -1.67
CA GLN A 163 -8.72 10.17 -0.77
C GLN A 163 -9.68 9.26 0.01
N ASN A 164 -10.82 9.78 0.47
CA ASN A 164 -11.85 8.97 1.14
C ASN A 164 -12.45 7.92 0.19
N MET A 165 -12.75 8.29 -1.05
CA MET A 165 -13.22 7.36 -2.08
C MET A 165 -12.20 6.25 -2.34
N VAL A 166 -10.92 6.60 -2.48
CA VAL A 166 -9.83 5.63 -2.65
C VAL A 166 -9.70 4.73 -1.42
N LYS A 167 -9.78 5.30 -0.22
CA LYS A 167 -9.76 4.56 1.05
C LYS A 167 -10.90 3.55 1.13
N ASN A 168 -12.11 3.95 0.75
CA ASN A 168 -13.28 3.06 0.72
C ASN A 168 -13.07 1.89 -0.24
N VAL A 169 -12.58 2.16 -1.44
CA VAL A 169 -12.21 1.12 -2.41
C VAL A 169 -11.17 0.17 -1.83
N THR A 170 -10.08 0.71 -1.27
CA THR A 170 -9.01 -0.12 -0.69
C THR A 170 -9.55 -0.99 0.45
N ASN A 171 -10.41 -0.45 1.32
CA ASN A 171 -11.02 -1.23 2.41
C ASN A 171 -11.87 -2.41 1.89
N GLN A 172 -12.59 -2.22 0.78
CA GLN A 172 -13.40 -3.29 0.18
C GLN A 172 -12.53 -4.37 -0.45
N ILE A 173 -11.40 -3.97 -1.07
CA ILE A 173 -10.42 -4.90 -1.66
C ILE A 173 -9.68 -5.66 -0.56
N MET A 174 -9.13 -4.93 0.41
CA MET A 174 -8.38 -5.45 1.55
C MET A 174 -9.33 -5.90 2.66
N ASN A 175 -10.14 -6.90 2.35
CA ASN A 175 -11.10 -7.48 3.27
C ASN A 175 -10.55 -8.69 4.03
N THR A 176 -11.38 -9.32 4.84
CA THR A 176 -11.01 -10.49 5.66
C THR A 176 -10.42 -11.65 4.84
N SER A 177 -10.87 -11.87 3.59
CA SER A 177 -10.32 -12.92 2.72
C SER A 177 -8.85 -12.64 2.40
N VAL A 178 -8.55 -11.40 1.97
CA VAL A 178 -7.17 -10.98 1.66
C VAL A 178 -6.31 -11.01 2.91
N TYR A 179 -6.79 -10.47 4.04
CA TYR A 179 -6.01 -10.48 5.29
C TYR A 179 -5.72 -11.90 5.80
N SER A 180 -6.65 -12.84 5.64
CA SER A 180 -6.41 -14.26 5.97
C SER A 180 -5.31 -14.87 5.10
N LYS A 181 -5.26 -14.52 3.80
CA LYS A 181 -4.17 -14.93 2.91
C LYS A 181 -2.85 -14.27 3.28
N VAL A 182 -2.83 -12.97 3.61
CA VAL A 182 -1.63 -12.29 4.11
C VAL A 182 -1.08 -13.02 5.35
N ASN A 183 -1.93 -13.39 6.30
CA ASN A 183 -1.48 -14.15 7.47
C ASN A 183 -0.91 -15.53 7.08
N SER A 184 -1.55 -16.21 6.15
CA SER A 184 -1.08 -17.51 5.64
C SER A 184 0.26 -17.39 4.92
N PHE A 185 0.52 -16.26 4.26
CA PHE A 185 1.80 -15.95 3.64
C PHE A 185 2.90 -15.72 4.69
N ILE A 186 2.61 -14.96 5.76
CA ILE A 186 3.54 -14.80 6.90
C ILE A 186 3.85 -16.15 7.56
N ASP A 187 2.87 -17.04 7.63
CA ASP A 187 3.06 -18.43 8.07
C ASP A 187 3.79 -19.33 7.05
N ARG A 188 4.15 -18.81 5.86
CA ARG A 188 4.77 -19.52 4.73
C ARG A 188 3.94 -20.70 4.20
N LYS A 189 2.61 -20.61 4.32
CA LYS A 189 1.67 -21.63 3.85
C LYS A 189 1.24 -21.41 2.40
N ILE A 190 1.33 -20.18 1.91
CA ILE A 190 0.98 -19.78 0.55
C ILE A 190 2.04 -18.83 0.00
N SER A 191 2.06 -18.67 -1.32
CA SER A 191 2.94 -17.73 -2.02
C SER A 191 2.34 -16.31 -2.09
N LEU A 192 3.19 -15.31 -2.38
CA LEU A 192 2.77 -13.93 -2.63
C LEU A 192 1.77 -13.87 -3.79
N ASN A 193 2.01 -14.64 -4.85
CA ASN A 193 1.14 -14.68 -6.03
C ASN A 193 -0.32 -15.01 -5.67
N GLU A 194 -0.55 -15.90 -4.71
CA GLU A 194 -1.90 -16.27 -4.28
C GLU A 194 -2.63 -15.14 -3.54
N ILE A 195 -1.88 -14.24 -2.88
CA ILE A 195 -2.43 -13.02 -2.28
C ILE A 195 -2.78 -12.03 -3.40
N LEU A 196 -1.88 -11.84 -4.36
CA LEU A 196 -2.10 -10.90 -5.47
C LEU A 196 -3.28 -11.32 -6.35
N ASP A 197 -3.49 -12.62 -6.54
CA ASP A 197 -4.67 -13.17 -7.23
C ASP A 197 -5.97 -12.91 -6.46
N GLU A 198 -5.94 -13.01 -5.14
CA GLU A 198 -7.09 -12.64 -4.30
C GLU A 198 -7.39 -11.14 -4.40
N ILE A 199 -6.36 -10.28 -4.27
CA ILE A 199 -6.51 -8.83 -4.41
C ILE A 199 -7.12 -8.50 -5.78
N ALA A 200 -6.59 -9.07 -6.86
CA ALA A 200 -7.13 -8.88 -8.21
C ALA A 200 -8.59 -9.33 -8.31
N THR A 201 -8.96 -10.42 -7.65
CA THR A 201 -10.36 -10.90 -7.61
C THR A 201 -11.26 -9.91 -6.88
N GLN A 202 -10.85 -9.41 -5.71
CA GLN A 202 -11.65 -8.47 -4.92
C GLN A 202 -11.81 -7.09 -5.59
N THR A 203 -10.87 -6.67 -6.45
CA THR A 203 -11.02 -5.43 -7.23
C THR A 203 -12.28 -5.41 -8.07
N SER A 204 -12.78 -6.59 -8.45
CA SER A 204 -13.93 -6.72 -9.33
C SER A 204 -15.27 -6.36 -8.74
N GLN A 205 -15.32 -6.16 -7.42
CA GLN A 205 -16.53 -5.91 -6.64
C GLN A 205 -16.46 -4.59 -5.88
N ALA A 206 -15.38 -3.82 -6.04
CA ALA A 206 -15.12 -2.63 -5.25
C ALA A 206 -15.92 -1.39 -5.72
N SER A 207 -16.36 -0.59 -4.76
CA SER A 207 -17.11 0.66 -4.96
C SER A 207 -16.45 1.83 -4.22
N PHE A 208 -16.67 3.07 -4.68
CA PHE A 208 -16.20 4.27 -3.98
C PHE A 208 -16.94 4.54 -2.67
N GLY A 209 -18.07 3.86 -2.45
CA GLY A 209 -18.92 4.00 -1.26
C GLY A 209 -19.76 5.27 -1.30
N GLU A 210 -20.36 5.61 -0.15
CA GLU A 210 -21.03 6.89 0.05
C GLU A 210 -19.99 7.96 0.38
N PHE A 211 -20.14 9.15 -0.21
CA PHE A 211 -19.23 10.28 -0.07
C PHE A 211 -19.99 11.61 -0.15
#